data_AF-A0A2E7JDC3-F1
#
_entry.id   AF-A0A2E7JDC3-F1
#
_cell.length_a   1.000
_cell.length_b   1.000
_cell.length_c   1.000
_cell.angle_alpha   90.00
_cell.angle_beta   90.00
_cell.angle_gamma   90.00
#
_symmetry.space_group_name_H-M   'P 1'
#
loop_
_entity.id
_entity.type
_entity.pdbx_description
1 polymer ?
#
loop_
_entity_poly.entity_id
_entity_poly.type
_entity_poly.pdbx_seq_one_letter_code
_entity_poly.pdbx_strand_id
1 'polypeptide(L)' 'MNVIKTMGLIGIILFTICFFCMSAFIESDVEAAIGFSSIAIMYGIGFSITAFLKAKKAISEQQA' A
#
# COMPACT_ATOMS: atom_id res chain seq x y z
N MET A 1 -7.36 -18.35 7.64
CA MET A 1 -6.74 -17.00 7.49
C MET A 1 -7.66 -16.17 6.62
N ASN A 2 -8.22 -15.06 7.11
CA ASN A 2 -9.16 -14.25 6.32
C ASN A 2 -8.43 -13.64 5.13
N VAL A 3 -8.92 -13.89 3.91
CA VAL A 3 -8.33 -13.42 2.63
C VAL A 3 -8.02 -11.91 2.68
N ILE A 4 -8.90 -11.13 3.29
CA ILE A 4 -8.76 -9.67 3.44
C ILE A 4 -7.52 -9.29 4.27
N LYS A 5 -7.21 -10.05 5.34
CA LYS A 5 -6.02 -9.81 6.17
C LYS A 5 -4.75 -10.18 5.40
N THR A 6 -4.77 -11.29 4.66
CA THR A 6 -3.65 -11.74 3.84
C THR A 6 -3.33 -10.74 2.72
N MET A 7 -4.33 -10.27 1.98
CA MET A 7 -4.13 -9.30 0.89
C MET A 7 -3.64 -7.94 1.39
N GLY A 8 -4.11 -7.49 2.56
CA GLY A 8 -3.59 -6.28 3.20
C GLY A 8 -2.11 -6.40 3.59
N LEU A 9 -1.70 -7.54 4.15
CA LEU A 9 -0.30 -7.79 4.51
C LEU A 9 0.61 -7.83 3.27
N ILE A 10 0.17 -8.50 2.19
CA ILE A 10 0.90 -8.54 0.92
C ILE A 10 1.09 -7.12 0.37
N GLY A 11 0.04 -6.27 0.42
CA GLY A 11 0.12 -4.89 -0.02
C GLY A 11 1.16 -4.06 0.75
N ILE A 12 1.24 -4.23 2.07
CA ILE A 12 2.25 -3.55 2.90
C ILE A 12 3.66 -4.01 2.52
N ILE A 13 3.88 -5.33 2.43
CA ILE A 13 5.20 -5.89 2.09
C ILE A 13 5.64 -5.39 0.70
N LEU A 14 4.75 -5.46 -0.29
CA LEU A 14 5.05 -5.02 -1.65
C LEU A 14 5.34 -3.52 -1.72
N PHE A 15 4.58 -2.70 -0.99
CA PHE A 15 4.82 -1.26 -0.88
C PHE A 15 6.21 -0.96 -0.31
N THR A 16 6.58 -1.63 0.79
CA THR A 16 7.90 -1.44 1.41
C THR A 16 9.03 -1.83 0.46
N ILE A 17 8.92 -2.96 -0.24
CA ILE A 17 9.93 -3.37 -1.23
C ILE A 17 10.03 -2.35 -2.37
N CYS A 18 8.90 -1.90 -2.92
CA CYS A 18 8.90 -0.90 -4.00
C CYS A 18 9.48 0.44 -3.55
N PHE A 19 9.27 0.84 -2.29
CA PHE A 19 9.88 2.04 -1.72
C PHE A 19 11.41 1.92 -1.67
N PHE A 20 11.95 0.80 -1.20
CA PHE A 20 13.39 0.57 -1.20
C PHE A 20 13.97 0.49 -2.62
N CYS A 21 13.28 -0.15 -3.56
CA CYS A 21 13.71 -0.19 -4.96
C CYS A 21 13.71 1.22 -5.58
N MET A 22 12.66 2.02 -5.35
CA MET A 22 12.63 3.42 -5.80
C MET A 22 13.85 4.18 -5.27
N SER A 23 14.13 4.12 -3.96
CA SER A 23 15.28 4.80 -3.37
C SER A 23 16.62 4.31 -3.93
N ALA A 24 16.73 3.02 -4.25
CA ALA A 24 17.95 2.45 -4.82
C ALA A 24 18.19 2.86 -6.28
N PHE A 25 17.13 3.06 -7.07
CA PHE A 25 17.23 3.33 -8.51
C PHE A 25 17.05 4.81 -8.88
N ILE A 26 16.65 5.69 -7.95
CA ILE A 26 16.31 7.10 -8.27
C ILE A 26 17.44 7.88 -8.95
N GLU A 27 18.70 7.57 -8.65
CA GLU A 27 19.86 8.24 -9.26
C GLU A 27 20.46 7.46 -10.43
N SER A 28 20.23 6.14 -10.52
CA SER A 28 20.88 5.27 -11.51
C SER A 28 20.00 4.94 -12.71
N ASP A 29 18.69 4.83 -12.50
CA ASP A 29 17.72 4.40 -13.52
C ASP A 29 16.34 4.99 -13.19
N VAL A 30 16.05 6.13 -13.83
CA VAL A 30 14.80 6.87 -13.65
C VAL A 30 13.58 6.06 -14.11
N GLU A 31 13.72 5.27 -15.16
CA GLU A 31 12.62 4.44 -15.69
C GLU A 31 12.24 3.34 -14.68
N ALA A 32 13.25 2.68 -14.10
CA ALA A 32 13.05 1.72 -13.03
C ALA A 32 12.42 2.37 -11.78
N ALA A 33 12.92 3.54 -11.36
CA ALA A 33 12.38 4.26 -10.21
C ALA A 33 10.90 4.63 -10.40
N ILE A 34 10.52 5.12 -11.59
CA ILE A 34 9.12 5.41 -11.94
C ILE A 34 8.29 4.12 -11.95
N GLY A 35 8.81 3.03 -12.50
CA GLY A 35 8.17 1.71 -12.51
C GLY A 35 7.81 1.25 -11.10
N PHE A 36 8.78 1.18 -10.19
CA PHE A 36 8.53 0.79 -8.80
C PHE A 36 7.60 1.76 -8.06
N SER A 37 7.71 3.07 -8.33
CA SER A 37 6.82 4.08 -7.75
C SER A 37 5.37 3.89 -8.17
N SER A 38 5.11 3.59 -9.45
CA SER A 38 3.76 3.37 -9.96
C SER A 38 3.09 2.15 -9.32
N ILE A 39 3.83 1.06 -9.12
CA ILE A 39 3.37 -0.14 -8.42
C ILE A 39 3.07 0.18 -6.94
N ALA A 40 3.96 0.92 -6.28
CA ALA A 40 3.75 1.35 -4.90
C ALA A 40 2.47 2.19 -4.74
N ILE A 41 2.22 3.12 -5.66
CA ILE A 41 1.02 3.98 -5.64
C ILE A 41 -0.25 3.15 -5.82
N MET A 42 -0.29 2.21 -6.75
CA MET A 42 -1.48 1.37 -6.99
C MET A 42 -1.90 0.59 -5.73
N TYR A 43 -0.95 -0.05 -5.05
CA TYR A 43 -1.23 -0.79 -3.83
C TYR A 43 -1.45 0.14 -2.62
N GLY A 44 -0.71 1.24 -2.53
CA GLY A 44 -0.81 2.21 -1.45
C GLY A 44 -2.17 2.91 -1.40
N ILE A 45 -2.71 3.36 -2.54
CA ILE A 45 -4.02 4.01 -2.60
C ILE A 45 -5.13 3.03 -2.22
N GLY A 46 -5.14 1.83 -2.82
CA GLY A 46 -6.17 0.82 -2.54
C GLY A 46 -6.18 0.39 -1.06
N PHE A 47 -4.99 0.21 -0.48
CA PHE A 47 -4.84 -0.09 0.93
C PHE A 47 -5.35 1.06 1.82
N SER A 48 -4.98 2.30 1.51
CA SER A 48 -5.37 3.49 2.29
C SER A 48 -6.88 3.73 2.30
N ILE A 49 -7.55 3.57 1.15
CA ILE A 49 -9.02 3.68 1.06
C ILE A 49 -9.69 2.60 1.90
N THR A 50 -9.22 1.35 1.78
CA THR A 50 -9.79 0.23 2.54
C THR A 50 -9.60 0.42 4.05
N ALA A 51 -8.43 0.88 4.47
CA ALA A 51 -8.14 1.20 5.87
C ALA A 51 -9.05 2.32 6.38
N PHE A 52 -9.20 3.40 5.60
CA PHE A 52 -10.07 4.53 5.94
C PHE A 52 -11.54 4.10 6.11
N LEU A 53 -12.09 3.33 5.16
CA LEU A 53 -13.47 2.84 5.24
C LEU A 53 -13.68 1.92 6.46
N LYS A 54 -12.72 1.05 6.76
CA LYS A 54 -12.78 0.20 7.95
C LYS A 54 -12.70 0.99 9.25
N ALA A 55 -11.81 1.98 9.32
CA ALA A 55 -11.71 2.86 10.47
C ALA A 55 -13.00 3.65 10.69
N LYS A 56 -13.57 4.22 9.61
CA LYS A 56 -14.85 4.93 9.66
C LYS A 56 -15.99 4.02 10.16
N LYS A 57 -16.07 2.78 9.66
CA LYS A 57 -17.09 1.81 10.09
C LYS A 57 -16.94 1.47 11.58
N ALA A 58 -15.72 1.19 12.03
CA ALA A 58 -15.46 0.88 13.43
C ALA A 58 -15.84 2.02 14.39
N ILE A 59 -15.59 3.27 13.99
CA ILE A 59 -16.01 4.46 14.76
C ILE A 59 -17.54 4.54 14.84
N SER A 60 -18.23 4.32 13.71
CA SER A 60 -19.70 4.35 13.68
C SER A 60 -20.35 3.26 14.54
N GLU A 61 -19.75 2.07 14.60
CA GLU A 61 -20.23 0.96 15.45
C GLU A 61 -19.98 1.20 16.94
N GLN A 62 -18.99 2.01 17.30
CA GLN A 62 -18.74 2.42 18.70
C GLN A 62 -19.66 3.56 19.18
N GLN A 63 -20.33 4.26 18.27
CA GLN A 63 -21.26 5.37 18.57
C GLN A 63 -22.74 4.96 18.55
N ALA A 64 -23.05 3.71 18.18
CA ALA A 64 -24.38 3.13 18.17
C ALA A 64 -24.61 2.26 19.42
#